data_AF-A0A7W0LIV7-F1
#
_entry.id   AF-A0A7W0LIV7-F1
#
_cell.length_a   1.000
_cell.length_b   1.000
_cell.length_c   1.000
_cell.angle_alpha   90.00
_cell.angle_beta   90.00
_cell.angle_gamma   90.00
#
_symmetry.space_group_name_H-M   'P 1'
#
loop_
_entity.id
_entity.type
_entity.pdbx_description
1 polymer ?
#
loop_
_entity_poly.entity_id
_entity_poly.type
_entity_poly.pdbx_seq_one_letter_code
_entity_poly.pdbx_strand_id
1 'polypeptide(L)'
;MPPEQDQPKGSLKPQVYKDERPAEHFARFHERTRAKPPNWMYEVVRLILTPYLLIFFRTRAVDSDKVPADGPAIVAPNHFSFLDHFFVAVYLRRKVQFMAKSQLFTMPMQVVYHNGGVFPVRRGQRDEEAF
;
A
#
# COMPACT_ATOMS: atom_id res chain seq x y z
N MET A 1 -9.84 -11.38 -50.39
CA MET A 1 -9.94 -10.89 -49.00
C MET A 1 -9.35 -9.50 -48.96
N PRO A 2 -10.09 -8.46 -48.52
CA PRO A 2 -9.49 -7.15 -48.32
C PRO A 2 -8.47 -7.22 -47.17
N PRO A 3 -7.36 -6.46 -47.23
CA PRO A 3 -6.37 -6.43 -46.17
C PRO A 3 -6.97 -5.84 -44.89
N GLU A 4 -6.72 -6.53 -43.77
CA GLU A 4 -7.12 -6.12 -42.43
C GLU A 4 -6.47 -4.77 -42.11
N GLN A 5 -7.30 -3.74 -41.89
CA GLN A 5 -6.84 -2.40 -41.53
C GLN A 5 -6.22 -2.47 -40.13
N ASP A 6 -4.93 -2.15 -40.04
CA ASP A 6 -4.15 -2.08 -38.80
C ASP A 6 -4.74 -0.98 -37.91
N GLN A 7 -5.67 -1.34 -37.02
CA GLN A 7 -6.24 -0.40 -36.06
C GLN A 7 -5.15 -0.02 -35.04
N PRO A 8 -4.87 1.28 -34.83
CA PRO A 8 -3.85 1.69 -33.87
C PRO A 8 -4.25 1.21 -32.47
N LYS A 9 -3.42 0.34 -31.89
CA LYS A 9 -3.54 -0.13 -30.51
C LYS A 9 -3.80 1.08 -29.61
N GLY A 10 -4.91 1.04 -28.87
CA GLY A 10 -5.51 2.18 -28.18
C GLY A 10 -4.52 3.10 -27.48
N SER A 11 -4.76 4.41 -27.60
CA SER A 11 -3.94 5.45 -26.99
C SER A 11 -3.67 5.15 -25.51
N LEU A 12 -2.39 5.06 -25.16
CA LEU A 12 -1.96 4.95 -23.77
C LEU A 12 -2.51 6.16 -23.01
N LYS A 13 -3.27 5.90 -21.93
CA LYS A 13 -3.73 6.98 -21.05
C LYS A 13 -2.50 7.76 -20.55
N PRO A 14 -2.54 9.10 -20.54
CA PRO A 14 -1.40 9.88 -20.10
C PRO A 14 -1.03 9.50 -18.67
N GLN A 15 0.27 9.27 -18.43
CA GLN A 15 0.77 8.92 -17.11
C GLN A 15 0.73 10.15 -16.21
N VAL A 16 -0.37 10.31 -15.45
CA VAL A 16 -0.51 11.41 -14.48
C VAL A 16 0.37 11.09 -13.25
N TYR A 17 1.52 11.77 -13.18
CA TYR A 17 2.52 11.53 -12.13
C TYR A 17 2.16 12.25 -10.82
N LYS A 18 1.72 13.51 -10.91
CA LYS A 18 1.38 14.37 -9.77
C LYS A 18 -0.09 14.21 -9.36
N ASP A 19 -0.38 14.41 -8.09
CA ASP A 19 -1.75 14.48 -7.57
C ASP A 19 -2.10 15.96 -7.35
N GLU A 20 -3.16 16.42 -8.01
CA GLU A 20 -3.60 17.81 -7.96
C GLU A 20 -4.25 18.18 -6.63
N ARG A 21 -4.70 17.18 -5.86
CA ARG A 21 -5.31 17.42 -4.54
C ARG A 21 -4.28 18.03 -3.58
N PRO A 22 -4.69 19.03 -2.77
CA PRO A 22 -3.79 19.70 -1.83
C PRO A 22 -3.32 18.76 -0.72
N ALA A 23 -2.18 19.06 -0.09
CA ALA A 23 -1.63 18.25 1.00
C ALA A 23 -2.61 18.14 2.19
N GLU A 24 -3.34 19.21 2.48
CA GLU A 24 -4.38 19.29 3.52
C GLU A 24 -5.47 18.22 3.36
N HIS A 25 -5.81 17.84 2.12
CA HIS A 25 -6.76 16.76 1.84
C HIS A 25 -6.30 15.42 2.45
N PHE A 26 -4.99 15.24 2.54
CA PHE A 26 -4.37 14.00 3.01
C PHE A 26 -3.98 14.05 4.49
N ALA A 27 -3.92 15.23 5.12
CA ALA A 27 -3.48 15.42 6.50
C ALA A 27 -4.15 14.45 7.49
N ARG A 28 -5.47 14.26 7.37
CA ARG A 28 -6.24 13.31 8.21
C ARG A 28 -5.71 11.87 8.20
N PHE A 29 -5.07 11.41 7.12
CA PHE A 29 -4.49 10.08 7.04
C PHE A 29 -3.13 10.01 7.76
N HIS A 30 -2.31 11.07 7.65
CA HIS A 30 -1.05 11.18 8.39
C HIS A 30 -1.31 11.28 9.89
N GLU A 31 -2.21 12.17 10.31
CA GLU A 31 -2.61 12.34 11.71
C GLU A 31 -3.13 11.02 12.31
N ARG A 32 -4.01 10.32 11.61
CA ARG A 32 -4.55 9.03 12.05
C ARG A 32 -3.46 7.98 12.22
N THR A 33 -2.50 7.94 11.30
CA THR A 33 -1.41 6.96 11.27
C THR A 33 -0.40 7.23 12.39
N ARG A 34 -0.11 8.50 12.68
CA ARG A 34 0.78 8.92 13.80
C ARG A 34 0.13 8.71 15.17
N ALA A 35 -1.15 9.03 15.31
CA ALA A 35 -1.83 9.04 16.61
C ALA A 35 -2.19 7.64 17.12
N LYS A 36 -2.47 6.69 16.22
CA LYS A 36 -3.06 5.40 16.59
C LYS A 36 -2.55 4.27 15.68
N PRO A 37 -2.35 3.05 16.21
CA PRO A 37 -2.01 1.90 15.39
C PRO A 37 -3.17 1.50 14.44
N PRO A 38 -2.90 0.61 13.46
CA PRO A 38 -3.95 0.02 12.63
C PRO A 38 -5.00 -0.72 13.47
N ASN A 39 -6.28 -0.51 13.15
CA ASN A 39 -7.40 -1.06 13.92
C ASN A 39 -7.84 -2.45 13.41
N TRP A 40 -9.06 -2.86 13.75
CA TRP A 40 -9.64 -4.16 13.38
C TRP A 40 -9.69 -4.40 11.86
N MET A 41 -9.79 -3.35 11.03
CA MET A 41 -9.81 -3.48 9.58
C MET A 41 -8.52 -4.13 9.06
N TYR A 42 -7.37 -3.79 9.65
CA TYR A 42 -6.09 -4.43 9.33
C TYR A 42 -6.14 -5.93 9.58
N GLU A 43 -6.70 -6.34 10.72
CA GLU A 43 -6.80 -7.77 11.08
C GLU A 43 -7.71 -8.52 10.13
N VAL A 44 -8.84 -7.92 9.72
CA VAL A 44 -9.75 -8.54 8.75
C VAL A 44 -9.06 -8.72 7.40
N VAL A 45 -8.39 -7.68 6.89
CA VAL A 45 -7.63 -7.76 5.64
C VAL A 45 -6.53 -8.82 5.75
N ARG A 46 -5.76 -8.83 6.85
CA ARG A 46 -4.71 -9.82 7.09
C ARG A 46 -5.27 -11.23 7.18
N LEU A 47 -6.37 -11.45 7.90
CA LEU A 47 -7.01 -12.75 8.08
C LEU A 47 -7.49 -13.33 6.75
N ILE A 48 -8.08 -12.49 5.88
CA ILE A 48 -8.57 -12.90 4.56
C ILE A 48 -7.40 -13.18 3.61
N LEU A 49 -6.38 -12.32 3.59
CA LEU A 49 -5.27 -12.46 2.65
C LEU A 49 -4.26 -13.53 3.06
N THR A 50 -4.11 -13.84 4.34
CA THR A 50 -3.18 -14.88 4.82
C THR A 50 -3.41 -16.23 4.12
N PRO A 51 -4.60 -16.86 4.15
CA PRO A 51 -4.80 -18.14 3.48
C PRO A 51 -4.60 -18.03 1.97
N TYR A 52 -5.08 -16.95 1.34
CA TYR A 52 -4.87 -16.72 -0.09
C TYR A 52 -3.38 -16.70 -0.45
N LEU A 53 -2.58 -15.92 0.28
CA LEU A 53 -1.15 -15.78 0.00
C LEU A 53 -0.38 -17.08 0.30
N LEU A 54 -0.69 -17.76 1.40
CA LEU A 54 0.01 -19.00 1.78
C LEU A 54 -0.31 -20.17 0.83
N ILE A 55 -1.56 -20.30 0.38
CA ILE A 55 -1.99 -21.40 -0.50
C ILE A 55 -1.46 -21.21 -1.92
N PHE A 56 -1.65 -20.02 -2.50
CA PHE A 56 -1.38 -19.82 -3.92
C PHE A 56 0.09 -19.47 -4.21
N PHE A 57 0.78 -18.78 -3.30
CA PHE A 57 2.15 -18.31 -3.56
C PHE A 57 3.24 -19.13 -2.87
N ARG A 58 2.86 -20.03 -1.94
CA ARG A 58 3.79 -20.96 -1.25
C ARG A 58 5.03 -20.25 -0.69
N THR A 59 4.87 -19.01 -0.27
CA THR A 59 5.96 -18.18 0.23
C THR A 59 6.47 -18.74 1.57
N ARG A 60 7.68 -18.33 1.96
CA ARG A 60 8.26 -18.67 3.26
C ARG A 60 8.88 -17.42 3.85
N ALA A 61 8.80 -17.28 5.17
CA ALA A 61 9.60 -16.33 5.91
C ALA A 61 10.82 -17.04 6.51
N VAL A 62 11.96 -16.36 6.44
CA VAL A 62 13.20 -16.74 7.09
C VAL A 62 13.55 -15.61 8.06
N ASP A 63 13.92 -15.96 9.29
CA ASP A 63 14.36 -15.02 10.33
C ASP A 63 13.37 -13.87 10.65
N SER A 64 12.06 -14.09 10.48
CA SER A 64 11.06 -13.06 10.79
C SER A 64 10.98 -12.73 12.29
N ASP A 65 11.50 -13.61 13.14
CA ASP A 65 11.68 -13.43 14.57
C ASP A 65 12.76 -12.41 14.94
N LYS A 66 13.70 -12.10 14.03
CA LYS A 66 14.71 -11.05 14.22
C LYS A 66 14.14 -9.64 14.07
N VAL A 67 12.93 -9.49 13.55
CA VAL A 67 12.27 -8.19 13.45
C VAL A 67 11.83 -7.74 14.85
N PRO A 68 12.17 -6.52 15.29
CA PRO A 68 11.77 -6.02 16.60
C PRO A 68 10.25 -6.10 16.79
N ALA A 69 9.83 -6.83 17.83
CA ALA A 69 8.41 -7.03 18.14
C ALA A 69 7.70 -5.70 18.43
N ASP A 70 8.40 -4.80 19.12
CA ASP A 70 7.91 -3.50 19.55
C ASP A 70 8.93 -2.39 19.27
N GLY A 71 8.49 -1.14 19.42
CA GLY A 71 9.30 0.05 19.20
C GLY A 71 9.45 0.47 17.73
N PRO A 72 10.18 1.58 17.47
CA PRO A 72 10.38 2.12 16.13
C PRO A 72 11.18 1.16 15.25
N ALA A 73 10.67 0.87 14.05
CA ALA A 73 11.37 0.09 13.05
C ALA A 73 10.90 0.51 11.65
N ILE A 74 11.82 0.52 10.69
CA ILE A 74 11.51 0.76 9.28
C ILE A 74 11.74 -0.56 8.54
N VAL A 75 10.70 -1.04 7.85
CA VAL A 75 10.78 -2.20 6.97
C VAL A 75 10.89 -1.70 5.53
N ALA A 76 12.02 -1.96 4.90
CA ALA A 76 12.32 -1.51 3.54
C ALA A 76 12.48 -2.72 2.60
N PRO A 77 11.37 -3.37 2.18
CA PRO A 77 11.43 -4.50 1.27
C PRO A 77 11.73 -4.03 -0.16
N ASN A 78 12.30 -4.93 -0.96
CA ASN A 78 12.26 -4.77 -2.41
C ASN A 78 10.80 -4.82 -2.87
N HIS A 79 10.38 -3.90 -3.74
CA HIS A 79 8.98 -3.76 -4.15
C HIS A 79 8.80 -3.99 -5.66
N PHE A 80 8.40 -5.20 -6.02
CA PHE A 80 8.15 -5.64 -7.40
C PHE A 80 6.66 -5.75 -7.73
N SER A 81 5.81 -5.98 -6.73
CA SER A 81 4.39 -6.25 -6.93
C SER A 81 3.51 -5.55 -5.89
N PHE A 82 2.27 -5.27 -6.26
CA PHE A 82 1.28 -4.72 -5.31
C PHE A 82 1.13 -5.61 -4.06
N LEU A 83 1.23 -6.94 -4.21
CA LEU A 83 1.05 -7.90 -3.13
C LEU A 83 2.16 -7.90 -2.08
N ASP A 84 3.30 -7.27 -2.35
CA ASP A 84 4.46 -7.24 -1.44
C ASP A 84 4.09 -6.67 -0.06
N HIS A 85 3.23 -5.66 -0.03
CA HIS A 85 2.69 -5.08 1.21
C HIS A 85 2.05 -6.17 2.09
N PHE A 86 1.26 -7.05 1.48
CA PHE A 86 0.55 -8.08 2.22
C PHE A 86 1.47 -9.25 2.60
N PHE A 87 2.45 -9.62 1.77
CA PHE A 87 3.44 -10.61 2.18
C PHE A 87 4.20 -10.16 3.43
N VAL A 88 4.63 -8.89 3.47
CA VAL A 88 5.28 -8.32 4.66
C VAL A 88 4.34 -8.34 5.87
N ALA A 89 3.09 -7.90 5.70
CA ALA A 89 2.11 -7.88 6.78
C ALA A 89 1.79 -9.28 7.35
N VAL A 90 1.74 -10.30 6.49
CA VAL A 90 1.40 -11.67 6.90
C VAL A 90 2.53 -12.32 7.70
N TYR A 91 3.79 -12.11 7.31
CA TYR A 91 4.93 -12.79 7.92
C TYR A 91 5.54 -12.11 9.14
N LEU A 92 5.16 -10.87 9.43
CA LEU A 92 5.66 -10.14 10.59
C LEU A 92 4.70 -10.22 11.78
N ARG A 93 5.23 -10.42 12.99
CA ARG A 93 4.43 -10.46 14.22
C ARG A 93 3.76 -9.13 14.52
N ARG A 94 4.46 -8.02 14.24
CA ARG A 94 3.97 -6.65 14.40
C ARG A 94 3.06 -6.22 13.24
N LYS A 95 2.18 -5.25 13.51
CA LYS A 95 1.44 -4.54 12.45
C LYS A 95 2.39 -3.62 11.70
N VAL A 96 2.16 -3.50 10.39
CA VAL A 96 2.97 -2.66 9.51
C VAL A 96 2.09 -1.56 8.93
N GLN A 97 2.56 -0.32 9.05
CA GLN A 97 1.95 0.85 8.43
C GLN A 97 2.66 1.09 7.10
N PHE A 98 1.89 1.18 6.02
CA PHE A 98 2.43 1.21 4.67
C PHE A 98 2.34 2.60 4.06
N MET A 99 3.39 2.93 3.28
CA MET A 99 3.37 4.06 2.37
C MET A 99 2.60 3.70 1.10
N ALA A 100 1.66 4.53 0.68
CA ALA A 100 0.95 4.31 -0.58
C ALA A 100 0.86 5.59 -1.42
N LYS A 101 0.77 5.44 -2.74
CA LYS A 101 0.61 6.58 -3.66
C LYS A 101 -0.69 7.33 -3.33
N SER A 102 -0.66 8.65 -3.22
CA SER A 102 -1.84 9.46 -2.86
C SER A 102 -3.04 9.23 -3.79
N GLN A 103 -2.80 8.96 -5.08
CA GLN A 103 -3.85 8.66 -6.06
C GLN A 103 -4.64 7.38 -5.74
N LEU A 104 -4.13 6.48 -4.90
CA LEU A 104 -4.88 5.29 -4.45
C LEU A 104 -5.96 5.63 -3.43
N PHE A 105 -5.88 6.79 -2.79
CA PHE A 105 -6.82 7.23 -1.76
C PHE A 105 -8.09 7.79 -2.39
N THR A 106 -8.90 6.89 -2.94
CA THR A 106 -10.22 7.14 -3.50
C THR A 106 -11.23 6.16 -2.90
N MET A 107 -12.52 6.48 -2.93
CA MET A 107 -13.54 5.54 -2.46
C MET A 107 -13.64 4.30 -3.38
N PRO A 108 -13.89 3.10 -2.82
CA PRO A 108 -14.07 2.81 -1.39
C PRO A 108 -12.75 2.58 -0.61
N MET A 109 -11.63 2.40 -1.32
CA MET A 109 -10.35 1.97 -0.75
C MET A 109 -9.77 2.92 0.31
N GLN A 110 -10.06 4.22 0.25
CA GLN A 110 -9.61 5.17 1.25
C GLN A 110 -10.07 4.81 2.68
N VAL A 111 -11.22 4.13 2.84
CA VAL A 111 -11.70 3.68 4.16
C VAL A 111 -10.78 2.59 4.70
N VAL A 112 -10.38 1.66 3.83
CA VAL A 112 -9.46 0.58 4.18
C VAL A 112 -8.10 1.18 4.55
N TYR A 113 -7.58 2.10 3.74
CA TYR A 113 -6.28 2.74 4.01
C TYR A 113 -6.27 3.56 5.30
N HIS A 114 -7.32 4.35 5.54
CA HIS A 114 -7.46 5.13 6.77
C HIS A 114 -7.44 4.25 8.03
N ASN A 115 -8.17 3.14 8.01
CA ASN A 115 -8.31 2.25 9.16
C ASN A 115 -7.13 1.29 9.31
N GLY A 116 -6.51 0.89 8.19
CA GLY A 116 -5.35 0.02 8.11
C GLY A 116 -4.01 0.69 8.42
N GLY A 117 -4.00 2.01 8.69
CA GLY A 117 -2.77 2.76 8.99
C GLY A 117 -1.86 2.93 7.78
N VAL A 118 -2.45 3.05 6.59
CA VAL A 118 -1.74 3.37 5.34
C VAL A 118 -1.78 4.89 5.17
N PHE A 119 -0.63 5.50 4.91
CA PHE A 119 -0.53 6.94 4.71
C PHE A 119 -0.12 7.27 3.27
N PRO A 120 -0.70 8.34 2.71
CA PRO A 120 -0.46 8.74 1.33
C PRO A 120 0.90 9.42 1.17
N VAL A 121 1.52 9.26 0.00
CA VAL A 121 2.67 10.04 -0.42
C VAL A 121 2.44 10.61 -1.81
N ARG A 122 2.68 11.91 -1.93
CA ARG A 122 2.51 12.68 -3.17
C ARG A 122 3.81 12.67 -3.97
N ARG A 123 3.80 11.99 -5.11
CA ARG A 123 5.00 11.91 -5.97
C ARG A 123 5.33 13.26 -6.62
N GLY A 124 6.62 13.57 -6.71
CA GLY A 124 7.10 14.82 -7.31
C GLY A 124 6.83 16.06 -6.45
N GLN A 125 6.55 15.86 -5.16
CA GLN A 125 6.46 16.89 -4.13
C GLN A 125 7.41 16.49 -3.00
N ARG A 126 8.02 17.47 -2.32
CA ARG A 126 8.71 17.22 -1.06
C ARG A 126 7.62 16.98 0.00
N ASP A 127 7.72 15.86 0.70
CA ASP A 127 6.74 15.46 1.70
C ASP A 127 7.43 15.44 3.06
N GLU A 128 7.20 16.47 3.87
CA GLU A 128 7.71 16.57 5.24
C GLU A 128 6.75 15.94 6.26
N GLU A 129 5.58 15.50 5.80
CA GLU A 129 4.55 14.86 6.63
C GLU A 129 4.59 13.33 6.53
N ALA A 130 5.30 12.79 5.54
CA ALA A 130 5.61 11.37 5.44
C ALA A 130 6.64 10.98 6.51
N PHE A 131 6.07 10.60 7.66
CA PHE A 131 6.68 10.32 8.97
C PHE A 131 7.67 11.37 9.48
#